data_AF-A0AAD9LIF2-F1
#
_entry.id   AF-A0AAD9LIF2-F1
#
_cell.length_a   1.000
_cell.length_b   1.000
_cell.length_c   1.000
_cell.angle_alpha   90.00
_cell.angle_beta   90.00
_cell.angle_gamma   90.00
#
_symmetry.space_group_name_H-M   'P 1'
#
loop_
_entity.id
_entity.type
_entity.pdbx_description
1 polymer ?
#
loop_
_entity_poly.entity_id
_entity_poly.type
_entity_poly.pdbx_seq_one_letter_code
_entity_poly.pdbx_strand_id
1 'polypeptide(L)'
;MTTLKTADDIRVAIDALELDEVASYFDQDDDEIDPYVVCEGVSIDAFNEYVGDGEGLRISLRFLALYDGRLVIVDLPTTVHESTARSFESEFLAATGNDARLQVAAR
;
A
#
# COMPACT_ATOMS: atom_id res chain seq x y z
N MET A 1 1.20 -28.94 -7.58
CA MET A 1 2.07 -27.81 -7.20
C MET A 1 1.73 -26.69 -8.16
N THR A 2 1.11 -25.63 -7.66
CA THR A 2 1.01 -24.36 -8.40
C THR A 2 2.42 -23.77 -8.51
N THR A 3 2.79 -23.30 -9.69
CA THR A 3 4.05 -22.59 -9.88
C THR A 3 4.01 -21.30 -9.08
N LEU A 4 5.02 -21.06 -8.24
CA LEU A 4 5.14 -19.81 -7.49
C LEU A 4 5.41 -18.64 -8.44
N LYS A 5 4.83 -17.48 -8.15
CA LYS A 5 5.06 -16.25 -8.89
C LYS A 5 6.44 -15.66 -8.56
N THR A 6 7.07 -15.11 -9.59
CA THR A 6 8.26 -14.27 -9.48
C THR A 6 7.88 -12.80 -9.26
N ALA A 7 8.87 -11.95 -8.96
CA ALA A 7 8.64 -10.50 -8.89
C ALA A 7 8.10 -9.92 -10.21
N ASP A 8 8.55 -10.43 -11.36
CA ASP A 8 8.05 -9.99 -12.68
C ASP A 8 6.59 -10.38 -12.90
N ASP A 9 6.18 -11.57 -12.44
CA ASP A 9 4.78 -12.00 -12.50
C ASP A 9 3.87 -11.12 -11.63
N ILE A 10 4.41 -10.58 -10.53
CA ILE A 10 3.71 -9.61 -9.67
C ILE A 10 3.61 -8.25 -10.39
N ARG A 11 4.70 -7.76 -11.00
CA ARG A 11 4.68 -6.51 -11.78
C ARG A 11 3.61 -6.54 -12.86
N VAL A 12 3.58 -7.63 -13.64
CA VAL A 12 2.57 -7.82 -14.69
C VAL A 12 1.16 -7.81 -14.13
N ALA A 13 0.92 -8.49 -12.99
CA ALA A 13 -0.40 -8.51 -12.36
C ALA A 13 -0.82 -7.13 -11.86
N ILE A 14 0.08 -6.38 -11.22
CA ILE A 14 -0.18 -5.02 -10.74
C ILE A 14 -0.41 -4.06 -11.91
N ASP A 15 0.35 -4.17 -13.00
CA ASP A 15 0.19 -3.32 -14.18
C ASP A 15 -1.11 -3.61 -14.94
N ALA A 16 -1.64 -4.84 -14.85
CA ALA A 16 -2.92 -5.20 -15.43
C ALA A 16 -4.15 -4.68 -14.66
N LEU A 17 -3.96 -4.14 -13.44
CA LEU A 17 -5.08 -3.64 -12.63
C LEU A 17 -5.76 -2.42 -13.28
N GLU A 18 -7.09 -2.47 -13.34
CA GLU A 18 -7.95 -1.31 -13.58
C GLU A 18 -8.21 -0.61 -12.24
N LEU A 19 -7.49 0.48 -11.97
CA LEU A 19 -7.53 1.14 -10.65
C LEU A 19 -8.92 1.70 -10.29
N ASP A 20 -9.74 2.03 -11.29
CA ASP A 20 -11.13 2.45 -11.07
C ASP A 20 -12.01 1.30 -10.55
N GLU A 21 -11.74 0.06 -10.98
CA GLU A 21 -12.43 -1.14 -10.46
C GLU A 21 -12.01 -1.40 -9.00
N VAL A 22 -10.70 -1.31 -8.72
CA VAL A 22 -10.19 -1.46 -7.35
C VAL A 22 -10.74 -0.38 -6.43
N ALA A 23 -10.86 0.87 -6.89
CA ALA A 23 -11.48 1.95 -6.13
C ALA A 23 -12.96 1.67 -5.86
N SER A 24 -13.71 1.29 -6.90
CA SER A 24 -15.12 0.92 -6.78
C SER A 24 -15.36 -0.25 -5.83
N TYR A 25 -14.40 -1.17 -5.71
CA TYR A 25 -14.46 -2.27 -4.74
C TYR A 25 -14.42 -1.77 -3.28
N PHE A 26 -13.63 -0.74 -2.98
CA PHE A 26 -13.53 -0.16 -1.64
C PHE A 26 -14.61 0.89 -1.32
N ASP A 27 -15.31 1.40 -2.34
CA ASP A 27 -16.40 2.38 -2.17
C ASP A 27 -17.77 1.73 -1.87
N GLN A 28 -17.83 0.41 -1.66
CA GLN A 28 -19.08 -0.29 -1.36
C GLN A 28 -19.54 -0.01 0.07
N ASP A 29 -20.85 0.20 0.27
CA ASP A 29 -21.48 0.56 1.56
C ASP A 29 -21.46 -0.59 2.62
N ASP A 30 -20.59 -1.59 2.48
CA ASP A 30 -20.51 -2.71 3.42
C ASP A 30 -19.52 -2.39 4.55
N ASP A 31 -19.94 -2.65 5.80
CA ASP A 31 -19.16 -2.30 7.00
C ASP A 31 -17.91 -3.19 7.17
N GLU A 32 -17.78 -4.27 6.39
CA GLU A 32 -16.67 -5.22 6.40
C GLU A 32 -16.21 -5.51 4.95
N ILE A 33 -15.25 -4.72 4.46
CA ILE A 33 -14.67 -4.92 3.13
C ILE A 33 -13.41 -5.81 3.24
N ASP A 34 -13.46 -6.98 2.61
CA ASP A 34 -12.30 -7.87 2.47
C ASP A 34 -11.18 -7.18 1.65
N PRO A 35 -9.90 -7.57 1.80
CA PRO A 35 -8.84 -7.07 0.93
C PRO A 35 -9.02 -7.49 -0.54
N TYR A 36 -8.74 -6.58 -1.48
CA TYR A 36 -8.78 -6.87 -2.91
C TYR A 36 -7.61 -7.78 -3.31
N VAL A 37 -7.88 -8.96 -3.86
CA VAL A 37 -6.83 -9.93 -4.22
C VAL A 37 -6.23 -9.60 -5.58
N VAL A 38 -4.92 -9.37 -5.62
CA VAL A 38 -4.19 -9.15 -6.86
C VAL A 38 -3.81 -10.47 -7.51
N CYS A 39 -3.10 -11.33 -6.78
CA CYS A 39 -2.75 -12.66 -7.24
C CYS A 39 -2.35 -13.62 -6.12
N GLU A 40 -2.38 -14.92 -6.42
CA GLU A 40 -1.99 -16.00 -5.50
C GLU A 40 -0.65 -16.62 -5.90
N GLY A 41 -0.09 -17.44 -5.00
CA GLY A 41 1.17 -18.15 -5.22
C GLY A 41 2.41 -17.27 -5.07
N VAL A 42 2.32 -16.20 -4.27
CA VAL A 42 3.39 -15.26 -4.02
C VAL A 42 4.19 -15.70 -2.79
N SER A 43 5.49 -15.92 -2.94
CA SER A 43 6.38 -16.14 -1.80
C SER A 43 6.81 -14.82 -1.16
N ILE A 44 7.26 -14.86 0.09
CA ILE A 44 7.85 -13.70 0.77
C ILE A 44 9.04 -13.15 -0.04
N ASP A 45 9.88 -14.02 -0.59
CA ASP A 45 11.05 -13.62 -1.37
C ASP A 45 10.64 -12.87 -2.65
N ALA A 46 9.65 -13.38 -3.38
CA ALA A 46 9.15 -12.72 -4.59
C ALA A 46 8.46 -11.39 -4.27
N PHE A 47 7.72 -11.31 -3.16
CA PHE A 47 7.13 -10.06 -2.69
C PHE A 47 8.19 -9.02 -2.33
N ASN A 48 9.21 -9.39 -1.55
CA ASN A 48 10.29 -8.50 -1.17
C ASN A 48 11.10 -8.02 -2.39
N GLU A 49 11.34 -8.90 -3.36
CA GLU A 49 12.01 -8.54 -4.61
C GLU A 49 11.17 -7.60 -5.49
N TYR A 50 9.84 -7.79 -5.51
CA TYR A 50 8.93 -6.87 -6.19
C TYR A 50 8.95 -5.48 -5.55
N VAL A 51 8.82 -5.42 -4.22
CA VAL A 51 8.75 -4.18 -3.44
C VAL A 51 10.07 -3.41 -3.46
N GLY A 52 11.21 -4.10 -3.37
CA GLY A 52 12.52 -3.45 -3.32
C GLY A 52 12.66 -2.49 -2.14
N ASP A 53 13.08 -1.25 -2.41
CA ASP A 53 13.12 -0.15 -1.43
C ASP A 53 11.79 0.61 -1.32
N GLY A 54 10.78 0.24 -2.10
CA GLY A 54 9.47 0.87 -2.15
C GLY A 54 9.37 2.08 -3.07
N GLU A 55 10.45 2.50 -3.75
CA GLU A 55 10.41 3.61 -4.70
C GLU A 55 9.80 3.20 -6.04
N GLY A 56 8.99 4.09 -6.63
CA GLY A 56 8.45 3.90 -7.99
C GLY A 56 7.34 2.84 -8.12
N LEU A 57 6.85 2.26 -7.01
CA LEU A 57 5.73 1.33 -7.04
C LEU A 57 4.46 2.02 -7.55
N ARG A 58 3.75 1.36 -8.48
CA ARG A 58 2.44 1.82 -8.97
C ARG A 58 1.43 1.98 -7.84
N ILE A 59 1.47 1.07 -6.87
CA ILE A 59 0.71 1.12 -5.62
C ILE A 59 1.72 1.14 -4.47
N SER A 60 1.67 2.17 -3.63
CA SER A 60 2.61 2.30 -2.51
C SER A 60 2.55 1.10 -1.57
N LEU A 61 3.70 0.68 -1.03
CA LEU A 61 3.83 -0.47 -0.12
C LEU A 61 2.82 -0.47 1.03
N ARG A 62 2.47 0.72 1.57
CA ARG A 62 1.50 0.86 2.67
C ARG A 62 0.09 0.33 2.35
N PHE A 63 -0.22 0.10 1.08
CA PHE A 63 -1.50 -0.44 0.60
C PHE A 63 -1.42 -1.92 0.20
N LEU A 64 -0.23 -2.52 0.25
CA LEU A 64 -0.01 -3.91 -0.15
C LEU A 64 0.22 -4.79 1.08
N ALA A 65 -0.39 -5.97 1.08
CA ALA A 65 -0.13 -6.99 2.09
C ALA A 65 0.01 -8.37 1.45
N LEU A 66 0.75 -9.26 2.12
CA LEU A 66 0.88 -10.66 1.75
C LEU A 66 0.21 -11.52 2.83
N TYR A 67 -0.91 -12.17 2.48
CA TYR A 67 -1.65 -13.07 3.36
C TYR A 67 -1.68 -14.48 2.78
N ASP A 68 -1.03 -15.44 3.45
CA ASP A 68 -1.01 -16.85 3.07
C ASP A 68 -0.70 -17.08 1.57
N GLY A 69 0.31 -16.36 1.07
CA GLY A 69 0.73 -16.42 -0.33
C GLY A 69 -0.16 -15.67 -1.33
N ARG A 70 -1.11 -14.87 -0.85
CA ARG A 70 -1.93 -13.95 -1.65
C ARG A 70 -1.42 -12.53 -1.49
N LEU A 71 -1.03 -11.92 -2.60
CA LEU A 71 -0.80 -10.48 -2.64
C LEU A 71 -2.16 -9.78 -2.72
N VAL A 72 -2.43 -8.90 -1.77
CA VAL A 72 -3.68 -8.15 -1.69
C VAL A 72 -3.42 -6.65 -1.59
N ILE A 73 -4.40 -5.87 -2.02
CA ILE A 73 -4.52 -4.44 -1.72
C ILE A 73 -5.46 -4.34 -0.52
N VAL A 74 -5.04 -3.65 0.54
CA VAL A 74 -5.82 -3.51 1.78
C VAL A 74 -6.61 -2.21 1.84
N ASP A 75 -6.21 -1.21 1.06
CA ASP A 75 -6.87 0.10 0.93
C ASP A 75 -6.28 0.81 -0.31
N LEU A 76 -6.85 1.95 -0.70
CA LEU A 76 -6.31 2.84 -1.72
C LEU A 76 -6.07 4.25 -1.15
N PRO A 77 -5.20 5.07 -1.77
CA PRO A 77 -4.99 6.45 -1.37
C PRO A 77 -6.23 7.29 -1.68
N THR A 78 -7.23 7.28 -0.79
CA THR A 78 -8.36 8.20 -0.86
C THR A 78 -7.91 9.58 -0.39
N THR A 79 -8.63 10.63 -0.82
CA THR A 79 -8.34 11.99 -0.35
C THR A 79 -8.46 12.09 1.18
N VAL A 80 -9.41 11.37 1.77
CA VAL A 80 -9.61 11.30 3.22
C VAL A 80 -8.46 10.55 3.90
N HIS A 81 -8.06 9.39 3.36
CA HIS A 81 -6.92 8.62 3.87
C HIS A 81 -5.65 9.47 3.87
N GLU A 82 -5.28 10.07 2.72
CA GLU A 82 -4.05 10.87 2.61
C GLU A 82 -4.10 12.17 3.43
N SER A 83 -5.28 12.77 3.63
CA SER A 83 -5.44 13.92 4.54
C SER A 83 -5.24 13.50 6.01
N THR A 84 -5.78 12.35 6.39
CA THR A 84 -5.70 11.80 7.74
C THR A 84 -4.27 11.37 8.06
N ALA A 85 -3.62 10.63 7.15
CA ALA A 85 -2.23 10.19 7.28
C ALA A 85 -1.27 11.38 7.45
N ARG A 86 -1.42 12.44 6.63
CA ARG A 86 -0.61 13.67 6.77
C ARG A 86 -0.84 14.39 8.09
N SER A 87 -2.09 14.42 8.57
CA SER A 87 -2.42 15.05 9.85
C SER A 87 -1.78 14.27 11.00
N PHE A 88 -1.89 12.94 10.98
CA PHE A 88 -1.24 12.06 11.95
C PHE A 88 0.28 12.22 11.94
N GLU A 89 0.90 12.17 10.75
CA GLU A 89 2.34 12.37 10.59
C GLU A 89 2.79 13.71 11.17
N SER A 90 2.07 14.80 10.87
CA SER A 90 2.36 16.14 11.42
C SER A 90 2.33 16.14 12.95
N GLU A 91 1.29 15.58 13.58
CA GLU A 91 1.16 15.54 15.04
C GLU A 91 2.20 14.61 15.68
N PHE A 92 2.50 13.48 15.05
CA PHE A 92 3.53 12.54 15.51
C PHE A 92 4.93 13.17 15.47
N LEU A 93 5.27 13.86 14.39
CA LEU A 93 6.54 14.59 14.27
C LEU A 93 6.63 15.70 15.31
N ALA A 94 5.55 16.43 15.56
CA ALA A 94 5.50 17.45 16.62
C ALA A 94 5.74 16.83 18.01
N ALA A 95 5.04 15.75 18.34
CA ALA A 95 5.17 15.07 19.62
C ALA A 95 6.57 14.48 19.86
N THR A 96 7.23 14.03 18.78
CA THR A 96 8.59 13.45 18.84
C THR A 96 9.71 14.49 18.73
N GLY A 97 9.38 15.77 18.60
CA GLY A 97 10.36 16.87 18.46
C GLY A 97 11.02 16.96 17.07
N ASN A 98 10.48 16.24 16.08
CA ASN A 98 10.98 16.20 14.71
C ASN A 98 10.22 17.14 13.76
N ASP A 99 9.32 17.97 14.27
CA ASP A 99 8.60 18.93 13.44
C ASP A 99 9.56 20.00 12.88
N ALA A 100 9.77 19.95 11.57
CA ALA A 100 10.57 20.90 10.82
C ALA A 100 10.07 22.35 10.97
N ARG A 101 8.78 22.57 11.26
CA ARG A 101 8.20 23.91 11.49
C ARG A 101 8.65 24.51 12.82
N LEU A 102 8.88 23.68 13.84
CA LEU A 102 9.38 24.11 15.16
C LEU A 102 10.90 24.33 15.17
N GLN A 103 11.64 23.72 14.23
CA GLN A 103 13.10 23.91 14.12
C GLN A 103 13.49 25.30 13.59
N VAL A 104 12.60 26.02 12.89
CA VAL A 104 12.86 27.38 12.39
C VAL A 104 12.71 28.45 13.49
N ALA A 105 11.95 28.16 14.55
CA ALA A 105 11.73 29.09 15.67
C ALA A 105 12.86 29.11 16.71
N ALA A 106 13.89 28.27 16.55
CA ALA A 106 14.99 28.10 17.50
C ALA A 106 16.33 28.71 17.02
N ARG A 107 16.32 29.64 16.05
CA ARG A 107 17.50 30.39 15.59
C ARG A 107 17.38 31.88 15.85
#